data_AF-A0A645ENC0-F1
#
_entry.id   AF-A0A645ENC0-F1
#
_cell.length_a   1.000
_cell.length_b   1.000
_cell.length_c   1.000
_cell.angle_alpha   90.00
_cell.angle_beta   90.00
_cell.angle_gamma   90.00
#
_symmetry.space_group_name_H-M   'P 1'
#
loop_
_entity.id
_entity.type
_entity.pdbx_description
1 polymer ?
#
loop_
_entity_poly.entity_id
_entity_poly.type
_entity_poly.pdbx_seq_one_letter_code
_entity_poly.pdbx_strand_id
1 'polypeptide(L)'
;MAVPAQRKAGVLKKFEKRNEKKDLEKLLGENGSESCHEEYEKLKRQAELGKSYIEGLRRDLIKLALTSDDAIDCEIYKGIADKLDEKELVELRRVYQQRADAMFPAQTQLSEKPVNSAREEKSSFLI
;
A
#
# COMPACT_ATOMS: atom_id res chain seq x y z
N MET A 1 5.71 -43.40 61.24
CA MET A 1 4.42 -43.55 60.52
C MET A 1 4.52 -42.72 59.24
N ALA A 2 4.44 -43.36 58.07
CA ALA A 2 4.50 -42.68 56.78
C ALA A 2 3.14 -42.07 56.45
N VAL A 3 3.12 -40.78 56.11
CA VAL A 3 1.90 -40.06 55.71
C VAL A 3 1.55 -40.45 54.27
N PRO A 4 0.30 -40.85 53.97
CA PRO A 4 -0.09 -41.28 52.63
C PRO A 4 -0.13 -40.09 51.65
N ALA A 5 0.52 -40.23 50.49
CA ALA A 5 0.51 -39.24 49.43
C ALA A 5 -0.93 -38.98 48.94
N GLN A 6 -1.41 -37.75 49.09
CA GLN A 6 -2.74 -37.34 48.62
C GLN A 6 -2.78 -37.27 47.08
N ARG A 7 -3.66 -38.05 46.45
CA ARG A 7 -3.92 -38.05 44.99
C ARG A 7 -4.63 -36.79 44.46
N LYS A 8 -4.99 -35.85 45.34
CA LYS A 8 -5.70 -34.60 44.98
C LYS A 8 -4.78 -33.37 44.96
N ALA A 9 -3.46 -33.54 44.87
CA ALA A 9 -2.63 -32.46 44.36
C ALA A 9 -3.02 -32.25 42.89
N GLY A 10 -3.77 -31.18 42.61
CA GLY A 10 -4.14 -30.79 41.26
C GLY A 10 -2.89 -30.51 40.44
N VAL A 11 -2.35 -31.53 39.79
CA VAL A 11 -1.35 -31.38 38.75
C VAL A 11 -2.07 -30.70 37.59
N LEU A 12 -1.87 -29.39 37.45
CA LEU A 12 -2.25 -28.67 36.24
C LEU A 12 -1.39 -29.27 35.10
N LYS A 13 -1.93 -30.30 34.43
CA LYS A 13 -1.35 -30.82 33.19
C LYS A 13 -1.51 -29.71 32.16
N LYS A 14 -0.45 -28.92 31.99
CA LYS A 14 -0.37 -27.85 31.00
C LYS A 14 -0.65 -28.50 29.63
N PHE A 15 -1.76 -28.13 28.99
CA PHE A 15 -2.05 -28.56 27.62
C PHE A 15 -1.05 -27.88 26.68
N GLU A 16 0.12 -28.49 26.53
CA GLU A 16 1.16 -28.12 25.57
C GLU A 16 0.78 -28.61 24.16
N LYS A 17 -0.33 -28.08 23.63
CA LYS A 17 -0.66 -28.11 22.19
C LYS A 17 -1.29 -26.79 21.74
N ARG A 18 -0.77 -25.66 22.24
CA ARG A 18 -1.30 -24.32 21.93
C ARG A 18 -0.26 -23.42 21.25
N ASN A 19 0.68 -24.02 20.52
CA ASN A 19 1.72 -23.32 19.76
C ASN A 19 1.74 -23.72 18.28
N GLU A 20 0.67 -24.31 17.76
CA GLU A 20 0.40 -24.20 16.33
C GLU A 20 -0.40 -22.92 16.19
N LYS A 21 0.18 -21.90 15.53
CA LYS A 21 -0.60 -20.77 15.01
C LYS A 21 -1.64 -21.37 14.06
N LYS A 22 -2.78 -21.78 14.59
CA LYS A 22 -3.90 -22.20 13.76
C LYS A 22 -4.28 -20.98 12.92
N ASP A 23 -4.29 -21.15 11.61
CA ASP A 23 -4.80 -20.12 10.70
C ASP A 23 -6.19 -19.70 11.18
N LEU A 24 -6.46 -18.39 11.19
CA LEU A 24 -7.72 -17.86 11.70
C LEU A 24 -8.91 -18.53 11.02
N GLU A 25 -8.80 -18.79 9.71
CA GLU A 25 -9.77 -19.56 8.90
C GLU A 25 -10.09 -20.93 9.49
N LYS A 26 -9.09 -21.67 9.95
CA LYS A 26 -9.27 -22.99 10.55
C LYS A 26 -10.01 -22.90 11.89
N LEU A 27 -9.74 -21.86 12.68
CA LEU A 27 -10.44 -21.62 13.95
C LEU A 27 -11.91 -21.23 13.74
N LEU A 28 -12.17 -20.40 12.73
CA LEU A 28 -13.51 -19.99 12.31
C LEU A 28 -14.31 -21.16 11.72
N GLY A 29 -13.68 -22.06 10.96
CA GLY A 29 -14.33 -23.28 10.45
C GLY A 29 -14.67 -24.31 11.53
N GLU A 30 -13.88 -24.39 12.61
CA GLU A 30 -14.13 -25.32 13.72
C GLU A 30 -15.23 -24.83 14.69
N ASN A 31 -15.38 -23.51 14.90
CA ASN A 31 -16.19 -22.97 16.00
C ASN A 31 -17.03 -21.71 15.67
N GLY A 32 -16.98 -21.19 14.44
CA GLY A 32 -17.60 -19.91 14.06
C GLY A 32 -19.08 -20.05 13.65
N SER A 33 -19.87 -19.01 13.91
CA SER A 33 -21.19 -18.83 13.30
C SER A 33 -21.07 -18.39 11.85
N GLU A 34 -22.12 -18.60 11.04
CA GLU A 34 -22.17 -18.19 9.62
C GLU A 34 -21.90 -16.68 9.46
N SER A 35 -22.46 -15.84 10.34
CA SER A 35 -22.18 -14.40 10.38
C SER A 35 -20.70 -14.06 10.61
N CYS A 36 -19.98 -14.87 11.39
CA CYS A 36 -18.57 -14.66 11.68
C CYS A 36 -17.69 -14.97 10.47
N HIS A 37 -18.12 -15.91 9.62
CA HIS A 37 -17.45 -16.22 8.36
C HIS A 37 -17.58 -15.06 7.35
N GLU A 38 -18.78 -14.49 7.22
CA GLU A 38 -19.01 -13.32 6.36
C GLU A 38 -18.18 -12.10 6.78
N GLU A 39 -18.13 -11.80 8.08
CA GLU A 39 -17.30 -10.71 8.62
C GLU A 39 -15.81 -10.95 8.37
N TYR A 40 -15.35 -12.20 8.54
CA TYR A 40 -13.96 -12.58 8.27
C TYR A 40 -13.59 -12.38 6.79
N GLU A 41 -14.41 -12.86 5.86
CA GLU A 41 -14.18 -12.68 4.42
C GLU A 41 -14.15 -11.20 4.03
N LYS A 42 -15.05 -10.38 4.61
CA LYS A 42 -15.03 -8.93 4.41
C LYS A 42 -13.74 -8.30 4.90
N LEU A 43 -13.28 -8.67 6.11
CA LEU A 43 -12.05 -8.15 6.68
C LEU A 43 -10.81 -8.58 5.87
N LYS A 44 -10.78 -9.83 5.41
CA LYS A 44 -9.72 -10.35 4.53
C LYS A 44 -9.63 -9.54 3.24
N ARG A 45 -10.76 -9.29 2.58
CA ARG A 45 -10.84 -8.46 1.37
C ARG A 45 -10.34 -7.04 1.62
N GLN A 46 -10.75 -6.42 2.73
CA GLN A 46 -10.28 -5.07 3.10
C GLN A 46 -8.77 -5.05 3.37
N ALA A 47 -8.23 -6.07 4.02
CA ALA A 47 -6.79 -6.18 4.27
C ALA A 47 -5.99 -6.36 2.97
N GLU A 48 -6.50 -7.15 2.02
CA GLU A 48 -5.90 -7.31 0.69
C GLU A 48 -5.89 -6.00 -0.10
N LEU A 49 -7.00 -5.25 -0.07
CA LEU A 49 -7.07 -3.92 -0.68
C LEU A 49 -6.07 -2.95 -0.03
N GLY A 50 -5.96 -2.97 1.30
CA GLY A 50 -4.98 -2.15 2.03
C GLY A 50 -3.54 -2.48 1.64
N LYS A 51 -3.19 -3.76 1.51
CA LYS A 51 -1.86 -4.19 1.04
C LYS A 51 -1.56 -3.68 -0.37
N SER A 52 -2.50 -3.90 -1.30
CA SER A 52 -2.38 -3.45 -2.69
C SER A 52 -2.25 -1.92 -2.79
N TYR A 53 -2.99 -1.19 -1.96
CA TYR A 53 -2.92 0.26 -1.88
C TYR A 53 -1.55 0.76 -1.44
N ILE A 54 -1.00 0.23 -0.33
CA ILE A 54 0.34 0.61 0.15
C ILE A 54 1.43 0.23 -0.87
N GLU A 55 1.35 -0.95 -1.49
CA GLU A 55 2.27 -1.34 -2.56
C GLU A 55 2.16 -0.42 -3.80
N GLY A 56 0.95 0.05 -4.10
CA GLY A 56 0.69 1.07 -5.12
C GLY A 56 1.39 2.39 -4.79
N LEU A 57 1.22 2.89 -3.57
CA LEU A 57 1.87 4.12 -3.10
C LEU A 57 3.40 4.04 -3.17
N ARG A 58 3.99 2.92 -2.73
CA ARG A 58 5.45 2.70 -2.80
C ARG A 58 5.95 2.74 -4.24
N ARG A 59 5.28 2.05 -5.15
CA ARG A 59 5.64 2.05 -6.58
C ARG A 59 5.51 3.43 -7.20
N ASP A 60 4.45 4.16 -6.87
CA ASP A 60 4.23 5.52 -7.37
C ASP A 60 5.30 6.49 -6.86
N LEU A 61 5.63 6.43 -5.57
CA LEU A 61 6.70 7.21 -4.98
C LEU A 61 8.04 6.94 -5.68
N ILE A 62 8.42 5.67 -5.84
CA ILE A 62 9.69 5.30 -6.49
C ILE A 62 9.74 5.82 -7.92
N LYS A 63 8.66 5.64 -8.71
CA LYS A 63 8.59 6.14 -10.09
C LYS A 63 8.76 7.65 -10.15
N LEU A 64 8.02 8.40 -9.33
CA LEU A 64 8.10 9.87 -9.31
C LEU A 64 9.46 10.36 -8.84
N ALA A 65 10.03 9.73 -7.82
CA ALA A 65 11.36 10.05 -7.33
C ALA A 65 12.41 9.85 -8.42
N LEU A 66 12.44 8.68 -9.06
CA LEU A 66 13.37 8.38 -10.16
C LEU A 66 13.16 9.24 -11.41
N THR A 67 11.97 9.81 -11.59
CA THR A 67 11.69 10.70 -12.73
C THR A 67 12.16 12.13 -12.43
N SER A 68 12.15 12.54 -11.17
CA SER A 68 12.37 13.94 -10.77
C SER A 68 13.64 14.17 -9.94
N ASP A 69 14.37 13.10 -9.62
CA ASP A 69 15.60 13.11 -8.84
C ASP A 69 16.59 12.04 -9.32
N ASP A 70 17.74 12.49 -9.82
CA ASP A 70 18.85 11.62 -10.26
C ASP A 70 19.94 11.46 -9.17
N ALA A 71 19.76 12.05 -7.98
CA ALA A 71 20.79 12.08 -6.94
C ALA A 71 20.88 10.79 -6.12
N ILE A 72 19.80 10.03 -6.02
CA ILE A 72 19.68 8.86 -5.15
C ILE A 72 19.35 7.62 -6.01
N ASP A 73 20.04 6.52 -5.74
CA ASP A 73 19.84 5.25 -6.44
C ASP A 73 18.46 4.61 -6.14
N CYS A 74 17.94 3.86 -7.12
CA CYS A 74 16.67 3.15 -7.04
C CYS A 74 16.55 2.21 -5.84
N GLU A 75 17.62 1.47 -5.50
CA GLU A 75 17.59 0.53 -4.37
C GLU A 75 17.48 1.26 -3.03
N ILE A 76 18.05 2.46 -2.93
CA ILE A 76 17.91 3.30 -1.73
C ILE A 76 16.47 3.80 -1.59
N TYR A 77 15.84 4.23 -2.69
CA TYR A 77 14.43 4.63 -2.66
C TYR A 77 13.49 3.48 -2.30
N LYS A 78 13.75 2.26 -2.79
CA LYS A 78 13.01 1.05 -2.37
C LYS A 78 13.13 0.83 -0.86
N GLY A 79 14.36 0.85 -0.35
CA GLY A 79 14.63 0.67 1.08
C GLY A 79 14.02 1.76 1.97
N ILE A 80 13.89 2.99 1.46
CA ILE A 80 13.15 4.07 2.14
C ILE A 80 11.66 3.78 2.09
N ALA A 81 11.08 3.57 0.91
CA ALA A 81 9.64 3.37 0.71
C ALA A 81 9.08 2.18 1.51
N ASP A 82 9.87 1.13 1.71
CA ASP A 82 9.48 -0.04 2.51
C ASP A 82 9.27 0.27 3.99
N LYS A 83 9.95 1.30 4.52
CA LYS A 83 9.89 1.69 5.94
C LYS A 83 8.84 2.75 6.26
N LEU A 84 8.34 3.43 5.24
CA LEU A 84 7.39 4.52 5.40
C LEU A 84 5.98 4.00 5.65
N ASP A 85 5.25 4.76 6.47
CA ASP A 85 3.82 4.58 6.68
C ASP A 85 2.99 5.24 5.56
N GLU A 86 1.67 5.04 5.60
CA GLU A 86 0.75 5.57 4.60
C GLU A 86 0.84 7.10 4.46
N LYS A 87 0.88 7.82 5.59
CA LYS A 87 0.84 9.29 5.58
C LYS A 87 2.12 9.84 4.99
N GLU A 88 3.25 9.28 5.38
CA GLU A 88 4.57 9.65 4.85
C GLU A 88 4.65 9.37 3.35
N LEU A 89 4.15 8.21 2.90
CA LEU A 89 4.11 7.85 1.47
C LEU A 89 3.25 8.83 0.66
N VAL A 90 2.08 9.21 1.17
CA VAL A 90 1.17 10.15 0.48
C VAL A 90 1.79 11.54 0.37
N GLU A 91 2.39 12.05 1.45
CA GLU A 91 3.02 13.37 1.45
C GLU A 91 4.24 13.40 0.51
N LEU A 92 5.12 12.39 0.57
CA LEU A 92 6.26 12.32 -0.35
C LEU A 92 5.82 12.19 -1.81
N ARG A 93 4.82 11.35 -2.09
CA ARG A 93 4.26 11.23 -3.45
C ARG A 93 3.78 12.58 -3.96
N ARG A 94 3.08 13.37 -3.14
CA ARG A 94 2.62 14.72 -3.50
C ARG A 94 3.79 15.64 -3.84
N VAL A 95 4.85 15.65 -3.03
CA VAL A 95 6.04 16.49 -3.26
C VAL A 95 6.76 16.10 -4.54
N TYR A 96 7.03 14.81 -4.75
CA TYR A 96 7.69 14.33 -5.96
C TYR A 96 6.82 14.48 -7.21
N GLN A 97 5.49 14.39 -7.09
CA GLN A 97 4.59 14.72 -8.19
C GLN A 97 4.76 16.17 -8.63
N GLN A 98 4.75 17.12 -7.68
CA GLN A 98 4.95 18.54 -8.01
C GLN A 98 6.32 18.80 -8.66
N ARG A 99 7.36 18.11 -8.18
CA ARG A 99 8.70 18.20 -8.76
C ARG A 99 8.75 17.62 -10.19
N ALA A 100 8.12 16.47 -10.40
CA ALA A 100 8.03 15.84 -11.71
C ALA A 100 7.23 16.71 -12.70
N ASP A 101 6.09 17.27 -12.28
CA ASP A 101 5.26 18.16 -13.09
C ASP A 101 6.01 19.45 -13.46
N ALA A 102 6.85 19.97 -12.55
CA ALA A 102 7.67 21.13 -12.83
C ALA A 102 8.82 20.84 -13.82
N MET A 103 9.42 19.64 -13.76
CA MET A 103 10.47 19.22 -14.70
C MET A 103 9.91 18.86 -16.08
N PHE A 104 8.76 18.20 -16.10
CA PHE A 104 8.07 17.74 -17.31
C PHE A 104 6.67 18.33 -17.37
N PRO A 105 6.55 19.66 -17.59
CA PRO A 105 5.24 20.27 -17.71
C PRO A 105 4.53 19.63 -18.89
N ALA A 106 3.26 19.25 -18.68
CA ALA A 106 2.41 18.74 -19.74
C ALA A 106 2.10 19.87 -20.73
N GLN A 107 3.07 20.21 -21.59
CA GLN A 107 2.89 21.17 -22.66
C GLN A 107 1.92 20.56 -23.67
N THR A 108 0.70 21.06 -23.67
CA THR A 108 -0.29 20.72 -24.69
C THR A 108 0.18 21.34 -26.01
N GLN A 109 0.15 20.56 -27.08
CA GLN A 109 0.45 21.04 -28.43
C GLN A 109 -0.45 22.22 -28.85
N LEU A 110 -1.62 22.35 -28.21
CA LEU A 110 -2.52 23.48 -28.30
C LEU A 110 -2.33 24.35 -27.06
N SER A 111 -1.59 25.46 -27.20
CA SER A 111 -1.66 26.55 -26.22
C SER A 111 -2.92 27.36 -26.51
N GLU A 112 -3.66 27.77 -25.48
CA GLU A 112 -4.70 28.79 -25.63
C GLU A 112 -4.02 30.06 -26.15
N LYS A 113 -4.09 30.30 -27.46
CA LYS A 113 -3.69 31.58 -28.02
C LYS A 113 -4.48 32.66 -27.28
N PRO A 114 -3.85 33.73 -26.77
CA PRO A 114 -4.62 34.87 -26.30
C PRO A 114 -5.56 35.27 -27.43
N VAL A 115 -6.84 35.40 -27.11
CA VAL A 115 -7.91 35.87 -28.00
C VAL A 115 -7.57 37.30 -28.39
N ASN A 116 -6.65 37.48 -29.34
CA ASN A 116 -6.29 38.69 -30.10
C ASN A 116 -5.00 38.44 -30.90
N SER A 117 -5.05 37.55 -31.88
CA SER A 117 -4.17 37.68 -33.05
C SER A 117 -5.06 37.63 -34.28
N ALA A 118 -5.32 38.81 -34.85
CA ALA A 118 -6.01 38.97 -36.12
C ALA A 118 -5.43 37.97 -37.13
N ARG A 119 -6.31 37.12 -37.65
CA ARG A 119 -6.01 36.08 -38.61
C ARG A 119 -5.75 36.73 -39.97
N GLU A 120 -4.49 37.00 -40.31
CA GLU A 120 -4.11 37.14 -41.72
C GLU A 120 -4.09 35.73 -42.33
N GLU A 121 -5.18 35.34 -42.99
CA GLU A 121 -5.18 34.18 -43.88
C GLU A 121 -4.35 34.48 -45.13
N LYS A 122 -3.06 34.12 -45.11
CA LYS A 122 -2.31 33.92 -46.35
C LYS A 122 -2.44 32.45 -46.76
N SER A 123 -3.52 32.17 -47.48
CA SER A 123 -3.68 30.94 -48.25
C SER A 123 -2.47 30.77 -49.16
N SER A 124 -1.63 29.78 -48.84
CA SER A 124 -0.46 29.42 -49.65
C SER A 124 -0.21 27.92 -49.53
N PHE A 125 -1.16 27.15 -50.08
CA PHE A 125 -0.88 25.80 -50.55
C PHE A 125 -1.18 25.77 -52.05
N LEU A 126 -0.15 26.06 -52.84
CA LEU A 126 -0.06 25.69 -54.24
C LEU A 126 1.18 24.83 -54.40
N ILE A 127 0.99 23.52 -54.50
CA ILE A 127 1.76 22.59 -55.35
C ILE A 127 0.77 21.55 -55.86
#